data_AF-A0A2V9XBM5-F1
#
_entry.id   AF-A0A2V9XBM5-F1
#
_cell.length_a   1.000
_cell.length_b   1.000
_cell.length_c   1.000
_cell.angle_alpha   90.00
_cell.angle_beta   90.00
_cell.angle_gamma   90.00
#
_symmetry.space_group_name_H-M   'P 1'
#
loop_
_entity.id
_entity.type
_entity.pdbx_description
1 polymer ?
#
loop_
_entity_poly.entity_id
_entity_poly.type
_entity_poly.pdbx_seq_one_letter_code
_entity_poly.pdbx_strand_id
1 'polypeptide(L)'
;MLSKGATTWWERWNGDTGDPSMNSYNHYAFGSVIAWIYRYGAGIDTNLSGPGFKEIVVHPHLDSRMPSARAEYDSVYGKIVSDWKGSPTGPFSLRVVIPANSSAKVFLPASAGTHVNEGGKPVTTQSESGENVVHVGSGTYN
;
A
#
# COMPACT_ATOMS: atom_id res chain seq x y z
N MET A 1 10.26 6.96 -21.30
CA MET A 1 10.94 7.79 -20.29
C MET A 1 12.13 7.07 -19.67
N LEU A 2 11.94 6.07 -18.80
CA LEU A 2 13.07 5.40 -18.12
C LEU A 2 14.11 4.80 -19.08
N SER A 3 13.69 4.06 -20.11
CA SER A 3 14.59 3.51 -21.15
C SER A 3 15.31 4.56 -21.99
N LYS A 4 14.97 5.85 -21.82
CA LYS A 4 15.57 7.01 -22.48
C LYS A 4 16.39 7.88 -21.51
N GLY A 5 16.65 7.41 -20.29
CA GLY A 5 17.50 8.11 -19.30
C GLY A 5 16.79 9.18 -18.48
N ALA A 6 15.45 9.24 -18.48
CA ALA A 6 14.70 10.16 -17.65
C ALA A 6 14.93 9.93 -16.14
N THR A 7 15.21 10.99 -15.39
CA THR A 7 15.29 10.98 -13.92
C THR A 7 14.09 11.65 -13.24
N THR A 8 13.19 12.24 -14.02
CA THR A 8 11.94 12.90 -13.61
C THR A 8 10.81 12.51 -14.57
N TRP A 9 9.56 12.76 -14.19
CA TRP A 9 8.41 12.58 -15.07
C TRP A 9 8.42 13.64 -16.18
N TRP A 10 8.19 13.22 -17.42
CA TRP A 10 8.07 14.16 -18.55
C TRP A 10 6.61 14.59 -18.71
N GLU A 11 6.39 15.78 -19.27
CA GLU A 11 5.07 16.29 -19.61
C GLU A 11 4.36 15.40 -20.63
N ARG A 12 5.12 14.81 -21.54
CA ARG A 12 4.60 13.97 -22.61
C ARG A 12 5.21 12.58 -22.57
N TRP A 13 4.40 11.58 -22.95
CA TRP A 13 4.85 10.21 -23.15
C TRP A 13 6.01 10.10 -24.15
N ASN A 14 5.94 10.90 -25.22
CA ASN A 14 6.90 10.95 -26.31
C ASN A 14 7.86 12.16 -26.21
N GLY A 15 8.21 12.59 -25.00
CA GLY A 15 9.04 13.79 -24.83
C GLY A 15 10.35 13.79 -25.61
N ASP A 16 10.93 12.63 -25.94
CA ASP A 16 12.15 12.50 -26.74
C ASP A 16 11.96 12.80 -28.24
N THR A 17 10.73 12.81 -28.73
CA THR A 17 10.39 12.95 -30.16
C THR A 17 9.29 13.98 -30.43
N GLY A 18 8.66 14.51 -29.37
CA GLY A 18 7.56 15.47 -29.45
C GLY A 18 8.00 16.88 -29.83
N ASP A 19 7.02 17.72 -30.17
CA ASP A 19 7.21 19.14 -30.47
C ASP A 19 7.87 19.87 -29.27
N PRO A 20 9.04 20.51 -29.46
CA PRO A 20 9.73 21.26 -28.40
C PRO A 20 8.95 22.43 -27.80
N SER A 21 7.92 22.94 -28.49
CA SER A 21 7.17 24.14 -28.05
C SER A 21 6.48 23.97 -26.69
N MET A 22 6.10 22.75 -26.30
CA MET A 22 5.51 22.41 -25.01
C MET A 22 5.92 20.98 -24.63
N ASN A 23 7.12 20.85 -24.07
CA ASN A 23 7.76 19.56 -23.81
C ASN A 23 8.72 19.59 -22.61
N SER A 24 8.17 19.84 -21.42
CA SER A 24 8.95 19.80 -20.18
C SER A 24 9.39 18.38 -19.82
N TYR A 25 10.65 18.21 -19.43
CA TYR A 25 11.19 16.95 -18.91
C TYR A 25 11.04 16.79 -17.39
N ASN A 26 10.37 17.73 -16.72
CA ASN A 26 10.13 17.70 -15.28
C ASN A 26 8.71 18.20 -14.96
N HIS A 27 7.73 17.34 -15.18
CA HIS A 27 6.32 17.62 -15.04
C HIS A 27 5.63 16.46 -14.31
N TYR A 28 5.20 16.68 -13.07
CA TYR A 28 4.85 15.60 -12.14
C TYR A 28 3.53 14.87 -12.44
N ALA A 29 2.74 15.31 -13.43
CA ALA A 29 1.38 14.82 -13.67
C ALA A 29 1.31 13.28 -13.82
N PHE A 30 2.22 12.67 -14.58
CA PHE A 30 2.28 11.20 -14.69
C PHE A 30 2.80 10.51 -13.43
N GLY A 31 3.43 11.26 -12.52
CA GLY A 31 3.77 10.81 -11.17
C GLY A 31 2.56 10.53 -10.28
N SER A 32 1.34 10.88 -10.71
CA SER A 32 0.09 10.47 -10.02
C SER A 32 -0.02 8.96 -9.78
N VAL A 33 0.66 8.14 -10.60
CA VAL A 33 0.76 6.67 -10.38
C VAL A 33 1.34 6.29 -9.02
N ILE A 34 2.15 7.16 -8.40
CA ILE A 34 2.72 6.91 -7.08
C ILE A 34 1.63 6.72 -6.02
N ALA A 35 0.48 7.41 -6.14
CA ALA A 35 -0.65 7.19 -5.24
C ALA A 35 -1.16 5.74 -5.29
N TRP A 36 -1.18 5.11 -6.47
CA TRP A 36 -1.53 3.70 -6.62
C TRP A 36 -0.49 2.77 -5.97
N ILE A 37 0.81 3.10 -6.09
CA ILE A 37 1.88 2.33 -5.45
C ILE A 37 1.71 2.30 -3.93
N TYR A 38 1.40 3.44 -3.29
CA TYR A 38 1.15 3.47 -1.85
C TYR A 38 -0.14 2.74 -1.48
N ARG A 39 -1.25 3.10 -2.14
CA ARG A 39 -2.60 2.65 -1.74
C ARG A 39 -2.87 1.17 -2.02
N TYR A 40 -2.40 0.66 -3.16
CA TYR A 40 -2.66 -0.72 -3.60
C TYR A 40 -1.43 -1.60 -3.52
N GLY A 41 -0.26 -1.07 -3.93
CA GLY A 41 0.98 -1.82 -3.94
C GLY A 41 1.48 -2.10 -2.53
N ALA A 42 1.74 -1.05 -1.75
CA ALA A 42 2.08 -1.18 -0.34
C ALA A 42 0.85 -1.40 0.55
N GLY A 43 -0.34 -1.05 0.06
CA GLY A 43 -1.59 -1.22 0.78
C GLY A 43 -1.87 -0.14 1.83
N ILE A 44 -1.16 0.99 1.86
CA ILE A 44 -1.37 2.06 2.86
C ILE A 44 -2.38 3.06 2.29
N ASP A 45 -3.57 3.11 2.88
CA ASP A 45 -4.62 4.05 2.52
C ASP A 45 -5.32 4.64 3.76
N THR A 46 -6.19 5.62 3.54
CA THR A 46 -7.07 6.21 4.54
C THR A 46 -8.50 6.07 4.06
N ASN A 47 -9.45 5.96 4.97
CA ASN A 47 -10.87 5.99 4.62
C ASN A 47 -11.51 7.33 5.00
N LEU A 48 -12.73 7.57 4.50
CA LEU A 48 -13.50 8.78 4.77
C LEU A 48 -14.06 8.82 6.20
N SER A 49 -14.18 7.67 6.86
CA SER A 49 -14.67 7.57 8.24
C SER A 49 -13.64 8.04 9.27
N GLY A 50 -12.35 7.98 8.94
CA GLY A 50 -11.23 8.44 9.75
C GLY A 50 -10.20 9.21 8.93
N PRO A 51 -10.54 10.43 8.47
CA PRO A 51 -9.66 11.23 7.61
C PRO A 51 -8.33 11.58 8.29
N GLY A 52 -7.31 11.85 7.48
CA GLY A 52 -5.98 12.20 7.97
C GLY A 52 -5.24 11.02 8.62
N PHE A 53 -5.58 9.78 8.25
CA PHE A 53 -5.05 8.55 8.85
C PHE A 53 -5.44 8.35 10.32
N LYS A 54 -6.60 8.88 10.73
CA LYS A 54 -7.18 8.53 12.04
C LYS A 54 -7.61 7.06 12.06
N GLU A 55 -8.19 6.61 10.94
CA GLU A 55 -8.43 5.20 10.64
C GLU A 55 -7.68 4.84 9.34
N ILE A 56 -6.65 4.01 9.49
CA ILE A 56 -5.77 3.55 8.41
C ILE A 56 -6.39 2.31 7.78
N VAL A 57 -6.29 2.22 6.46
CA VAL A 57 -6.59 0.99 5.73
C VAL A 57 -5.26 0.37 5.31
N VAL A 58 -5.05 -0.88 5.70
CA VAL A 58 -3.90 -1.69 5.27
C VAL A 58 -4.43 -2.81 4.40
N HIS A 59 -4.32 -2.66 3.08
CA HIS A 59 -4.87 -3.60 2.10
C HIS A 59 -3.91 -3.87 0.93
N PRO A 60 -2.89 -4.73 1.12
CA PRO A 60 -2.03 -5.16 0.03
C PRO A 60 -2.80 -5.97 -1.02
N HIS A 61 -2.70 -5.58 -2.29
CA HIS A 61 -3.24 -6.37 -3.40
C HIS A 61 -2.13 -7.23 -4.02
N LEU A 62 -2.25 -8.55 -3.83
CA LEU A 62 -1.24 -9.49 -4.30
C LEU A 62 -1.28 -9.68 -5.82
N ASP A 63 -0.10 -9.67 -6.43
CA ASP A 63 0.09 -9.98 -7.84
C ASP A 63 1.39 -10.78 -7.99
N SER A 64 1.41 -11.80 -8.85
CA SER A 64 2.60 -12.64 -9.05
C SER A 64 3.82 -11.87 -9.57
N ARG A 65 3.61 -10.71 -10.18
CA ARG A 65 4.68 -9.81 -10.66
C ARG A 65 5.28 -8.96 -9.54
N MET A 66 4.63 -8.88 -8.39
CA MET A 66 5.06 -8.13 -7.22
C MET A 66 4.97 -9.03 -5.99
N PRO A 67 5.98 -9.89 -5.74
CA PRO A 67 5.94 -10.86 -4.64
C PRO A 67 6.12 -10.21 -3.25
N SER A 68 6.45 -8.92 -3.21
CA SER A 68 6.67 -8.17 -1.98
C SER A 68 6.59 -6.67 -2.24
N ALA A 69 6.17 -5.90 -1.22
CA ALA A 69 6.38 -4.46 -1.19
C ALA A 69 6.57 -3.98 0.25
N ARG A 70 7.34 -2.89 0.39
CA ARG A 70 7.55 -2.20 1.65
C ARG A 70 7.44 -0.70 1.43
N ALA A 71 6.59 -0.04 2.22
CA ALA A 71 6.51 1.41 2.25
C ALA A 71 6.37 1.94 3.67
N GLU A 72 6.79 3.19 3.83
CA GLU A 72 6.61 3.98 5.04
C GLU A 72 5.88 5.27 4.67
N TYR A 73 4.99 5.73 5.54
CA TYR A 73 4.31 7.02 5.37
C TYR A 73 4.30 7.77 6.70
N ASP A 74 4.89 8.96 6.71
CA ASP A 74 4.89 9.84 7.88
C ASP A 74 3.59 10.66 7.89
N SER A 75 2.60 10.18 8.63
CA SER A 75 1.33 10.87 8.83
C SER A 75 1.40 11.91 9.94
N VAL A 76 0.34 12.70 10.10
CA VAL A 76 0.20 13.63 11.24
C VAL A 76 0.18 12.93 12.61
N TYR A 77 -0.14 11.64 12.66
CA TYR A 77 -0.11 10.83 13.88
C TYR A 77 1.25 10.14 14.12
N GLY A 78 2.12 10.13 13.10
CA GLY A 78 3.41 9.44 13.11
C GLY A 78 3.54 8.43 11.98
N LYS A 79 4.59 7.61 12.06
CA LYS A 79 4.98 6.67 11.01
C LYS A 79 4.02 5.50 10.88
N ILE A 80 3.56 5.26 9.66
CA ILE A 80 2.84 4.07 9.22
C ILE A 80 3.82 3.21 8.42
N VAL A 81 3.85 1.90 8.66
CA VAL A 81 4.66 0.97 7.86
C VAL A 81 3.78 -0.16 7.37
N SER A 82 3.92 -0.53 6.11
CA SER A 82 3.42 -1.79 5.54
C SER A 82 4.58 -2.50 4.85
N ASP A 83 4.88 -3.71 5.27
CA ASP A 83 5.97 -4.54 4.77
C ASP A 83 5.44 -5.96 4.59
N TRP A 84 5.17 -6.34 3.34
CA TRP A 84 4.54 -7.62 3.05
C TRP A 84 5.29 -8.42 2.01
N LYS A 85 5.11 -9.74 2.10
CA LYS A 85 5.55 -10.72 1.11
C LYS A 85 4.43 -11.72 0.89
N GLY A 86 4.15 -12.06 -0.36
CA GLY A 86 3.17 -13.08 -0.69
C GLY A 86 2.87 -13.21 -2.17
N SER A 87 2.02 -14.17 -2.50
CA SER A 87 1.50 -14.39 -3.85
C SER A 87 0.02 -14.75 -3.78
N PRO A 88 -0.75 -14.60 -4.89
CA PRO A 88 -2.19 -14.83 -4.88
C PRO A 88 -2.63 -16.22 -4.40
N THR A 89 -1.77 -17.24 -4.51
CA THR A 89 -2.06 -18.63 -4.15
C THR A 89 -1.13 -19.19 -3.08
N GLY A 90 -0.25 -18.35 -2.53
CA GLY A 90 0.82 -18.77 -1.64
C GLY A 90 0.70 -18.21 -0.23
N PRO A 91 1.71 -18.47 0.62
CA PRO A 91 1.76 -17.88 1.95
C PRO A 91 1.87 -16.36 1.84
N PHE A 92 1.26 -15.68 2.81
CA PHE A 92 1.30 -14.24 2.96
C PHE A 92 1.84 -13.89 4.35
N SER A 93 2.70 -12.88 4.41
CA SER A 93 3.22 -12.30 5.66
C SER A 93 3.15 -10.79 5.56
N LEU A 94 2.81 -10.13 6.66
CA LEU A 94 2.65 -8.70 6.74
C LEU A 94 3.15 -8.20 8.09
N ARG A 95 4.12 -7.29 8.06
CA ARG A 95 4.47 -6.46 9.21
C ARG A 95 3.86 -5.08 9.02
N VAL A 96 3.14 -4.61 10.03
CA VAL A 96 2.49 -3.30 10.03
C VAL A 96 2.85 -2.51 11.29
N VAL A 97 3.07 -1.20 11.14
CA VAL A 97 3.25 -0.25 12.24
C VAL A 97 2.15 0.79 12.17
N ILE A 98 1.38 0.92 13.25
CA ILE A 98 0.26 1.85 13.39
C ILE A 98 0.63 2.88 14.48
N PRO A 99 0.67 4.18 14.16
CA PRO A 99 1.09 5.20 15.11
C PRO A 99 0.09 5.39 16.25
N ALA A 100 0.56 5.98 17.35
CA ALA A 100 -0.28 6.28 18.51
C ALA A 100 -1.49 7.14 18.13
N ASN A 101 -2.61 6.96 18.85
CA ASN A 101 -3.87 7.69 18.61
C ASN A 101 -4.49 7.46 17.21
N SER A 102 -4.12 6.37 16.54
CA SER A 102 -4.77 5.88 15.31
C SER A 102 -5.16 4.39 15.45
N SER A 103 -6.01 3.92 14.55
CA SER A 103 -6.37 2.51 14.39
C SER A 103 -6.22 2.08 12.95
N ALA A 104 -6.25 0.78 12.68
CA ALA A 104 -6.22 0.26 11.33
C ALA A 104 -7.20 -0.88 11.08
N LYS A 105 -7.76 -0.88 9.87
CA LYS A 105 -8.41 -2.06 9.26
C LYS A 105 -7.39 -2.76 8.39
N VAL A 106 -7.02 -3.97 8.76
CA VAL A 106 -6.03 -4.78 8.05
C VAL A 106 -6.76 -5.86 7.27
N PHE A 107 -6.72 -5.75 5.95
CA PHE A 107 -7.27 -6.74 5.02
C PHE A 107 -6.19 -7.79 4.72
N LEU A 108 -6.53 -9.03 4.99
CA LEU A 108 -5.65 -10.17 4.79
C LEU A 108 -6.14 -10.97 3.57
N PRO A 109 -5.30 -11.16 2.55
CA PRO A 109 -5.63 -11.91 1.34
C PRO A 109 -5.60 -13.42 1.65
N ALA A 110 -6.54 -13.86 2.48
CA ALA A 110 -6.68 -15.24 2.92
C ALA A 110 -8.07 -15.74 2.58
N SER A 111 -8.18 -16.97 2.09
CA SER A 111 -9.48 -17.62 1.87
C SER A 111 -10.21 -17.84 3.20
N ALA A 112 -11.55 -17.88 3.14
CA ALA A 112 -12.36 -18.21 4.31
C ALA A 112 -11.89 -19.53 4.96
N GLY A 113 -11.71 -19.53 6.28
CA GLY A 113 -11.23 -20.69 7.04
C GLY A 113 -9.70 -20.83 7.13
N THR A 114 -8.92 -19.93 6.55
CA THR A 114 -7.46 -19.91 6.73
C THR A 114 -7.10 -19.44 8.15
N HIS A 115 -6.17 -20.13 8.80
CA HIS A 115 -5.64 -19.69 10.08
C HIS A 115 -4.77 -18.44 9.90
N VAL A 116 -5.21 -17.32 10.47
CA VAL A 116 -4.42 -16.11 10.61
C VAL A 116 -3.74 -16.12 11.97
N ASN A 117 -2.44 -15.89 11.97
CA ASN A 117 -1.64 -15.79 13.19
C ASN A 117 -0.98 -14.41 13.27
N GLU A 118 -0.90 -13.85 14.47
CA GLU A 118 -0.07 -12.70 14.81
C GLU A 118 0.99 -13.16 15.82
N GLY A 119 2.27 -12.97 15.50
CA GLY A 119 3.36 -13.43 16.39
C GLY A 119 3.29 -14.93 16.75
N GLY A 120 2.73 -15.76 15.86
CA GLY A 120 2.51 -17.20 16.07
C GLY A 120 1.27 -17.59 16.87
N LYS A 121 0.43 -16.62 17.27
CA LYS A 121 -0.83 -16.86 17.99
C LYS A 121 -2.03 -16.66 17.06
N PRO A 122 -3.04 -17.55 17.08
CA PRO A 122 -4.24 -17.37 16.27
C PRO A 122 -4.97 -16.05 16.57
N VAL A 123 -5.42 -15.36 15.52
CA VAL A 123 -6.22 -14.13 15.61
C VAL A 123 -7.59 -14.37 15.01
N THR A 124 -8.62 -13.84 15.67
CA THR A 124 -9.99 -13.84 15.12
C THR A 124 -10.11 -12.77 14.05
N THR A 125 -10.51 -13.18 12.85
CA THR A 125 -10.83 -12.28 11.74
C THR A 125 -12.35 -12.07 11.65
N GLN A 126 -12.73 -10.95 11.04
CA GLN A 126 -14.09 -10.71 10.57
C GLN A 126 -14.11 -10.87 9.04
N SER A 127 -15.27 -11.20 8.48
CA SER A 127 -15.45 -11.19 7.02
C SER A 127 -16.09 -9.87 6.63
N GLU A 128 -15.38 -9.06 5.85
CA GLU A 128 -15.91 -7.83 5.25
C GLU A 128 -15.71 -7.92 3.73
N SER A 129 -16.79 -7.79 2.95
CA SER A 129 -16.74 -7.87 1.48
C SER A 129 -16.11 -9.15 0.92
N GLY A 130 -16.13 -10.25 1.67
CA GLY A 130 -15.53 -11.53 1.28
C GLY A 130 -14.04 -11.67 1.60
N GLU A 131 -13.45 -10.69 2.28
CA GLU A 131 -12.05 -10.70 2.73
C GLU A 131 -11.96 -10.83 4.24
N ASN A 132 -10.84 -11.40 4.72
CA ASN A 132 -10.55 -11.48 6.15
C ASN A 132 -10.01 -10.15 6.66
N VAL A 133 -10.64 -9.58 7.67
CA VAL A 133 -10.26 -8.29 8.24
C VAL A 133 -9.94 -8.42 9.72
N VAL A 134 -8.86 -7.77 10.14
CA VAL A 134 -8.50 -7.58 11.55
C VAL A 134 -8.49 -6.08 11.86
N HIS A 135 -9.17 -5.69 12.93
CA HIS A 135 -9.14 -4.33 13.45
C HIS A 135 -8.10 -4.25 14.54
N VAL A 136 -7.13 -3.35 14.39
CA VAL A 136 -6.03 -3.17 15.35
C VAL A 136 -5.94 -1.72 15.81
N GLY A 137 -5.44 -1.52 17.03
CA GLY A 137 -5.06 -0.20 17.54
C GLY A 137 -3.66 0.19 17.09
N SER A 138 -3.08 1.18 17.78
CA SER A 138 -1.67 1.52 17.62
C SER A 138 -0.74 0.40 18.10
N GLY A 139 0.34 0.15 17.37
CA GLY A 139 1.29 -0.90 17.71
C GLY A 139 2.14 -1.34 16.54
N THR A 140 2.91 -2.40 16.74
CA THR A 140 3.62 -3.13 15.69
C THR A 140 3.13 -4.57 15.71
N TYR A 141 2.73 -5.07 14.55
CA TYR A 141 2.13 -6.41 14.38
C TYR A 141 2.86 -7.15 13.26
N ASN A 142 2.93 -8.49 13.34
CA ASN A 142 3.58 -9.37 12.36
C ASN A 142 2.78 -10.65 12.12
#